data_AF-A0A2X2JVF9-F1
#
_entry.id   AF-A0A2X2JVF9-F1
#
_cell.length_a   1.000
_cell.length_b   1.000
_cell.length_c   1.000
_cell.angle_alpha   90.00
_cell.angle_beta   90.00
_cell.angle_gamma   90.00
#
_symmetry.space_group_name_H-M   'P 1'
#
loop_
_entity.id
_entity.type
_entity.pdbx_description
1 polymer ?
#
loop_
_entity_poly.entity_id
_entity_poly.type
_entity_poly.pdbx_seq_one_letter_code
_entity_poly.pdbx_strand_id
1 'polypeptide(L)' 'MKRAKQLYNEGYEFKLHPHDFIPFFEETVTIEQYVELDEAVVTYYLEKWTKEDDAILSDLASRFINRDLFKYISI' A
#
# COMPACT_ATOMS: atom_id res chain seq x y z
N MET A 1 -1.77 -3.04 -2.58
CA MET A 1 -0.95 -2.06 -3.33
C MET A 1 -1.54 -1.53 -4.64
N LYS A 2 -2.41 -2.27 -5.36
CA LYS A 2 -3.01 -1.77 -6.63
C LYS A 2 -3.65 -0.38 -6.51
N ARG A 3 -4.43 -0.13 -5.45
CA ARG A 3 -5.06 1.18 -5.20
C ARG A 3 -4.02 2.28 -4.97
N ALA A 4 -2.98 2.01 -4.17
CA ALA A 4 -1.88 2.97 -3.95
C ALA A 4 -1.14 3.31 -5.26
N LYS A 5 -0.83 2.33 -6.12
CA LYS A 5 -0.25 2.58 -7.46
C LYS A 5 -1.18 3.43 -8.33
N GLN A 6 -2.48 3.15 -8.31
CA GLN A 6 -3.46 3.93 -9.07
C GLN A 6 -3.50 5.39 -8.60
N LEU A 7 -3.62 5.63 -7.28
CA LEU A 7 -3.62 6.98 -6.70
C LEU A 7 -2.34 7.74 -7.02
N TYR A 8 -1.18 7.07 -6.94
CA TYR A 8 0.10 7.64 -7.33
C TYR A 8 0.08 8.09 -8.81
N ASN A 9 -0.38 7.25 -9.72
CA ASN A 9 -0.49 7.59 -11.14
C ASN A 9 -1.50 8.73 -11.43
N GLU A 10 -2.52 8.89 -10.57
CA GLU A 10 -3.51 9.96 -10.63
C GLU A 10 -2.99 11.29 -10.05
N GLY A 11 -1.77 11.32 -9.49
CA GLY A 11 -1.20 12.50 -8.84
C GLY A 11 -1.86 12.84 -7.50
N TYR A 12 -2.43 11.82 -6.82
CA TYR A 12 -3.07 11.99 -5.53
C TYR A 12 -2.08 12.46 -4.45
N GLU A 13 -2.51 13.42 -3.64
CA GLU A 13 -1.76 13.88 -2.48
C GLU A 13 -2.01 12.97 -1.27
N PHE A 14 -1.08 12.05 -1.02
CA PHE A 14 -1.13 11.17 0.14
C PHE A 14 -0.79 11.92 1.43
N LYS A 15 -1.44 11.58 2.55
CA LYS A 15 -0.98 12.01 3.88
C LYS A 15 0.39 11.41 4.22
N LEU A 16 0.61 10.15 3.84
CA LEU A 16 1.92 9.53 3.86
C LEU A 16 2.30 9.11 2.45
N HIS A 17 3.25 9.83 1.88
CA HIS A 17 3.71 9.61 0.51
C HIS A 17 4.48 8.28 0.37
N PRO A 18 4.13 7.40 -0.61
CA PRO A 18 4.65 6.04 -0.79
C PRO A 18 6.11 5.92 -1.26
N HIS A 19 7.07 6.68 -0.72
CA HIS A 19 8.44 6.76 -1.26
C HIS A 19 9.07 5.39 -1.57
N ASP A 20 9.00 4.46 -0.62
CA ASP A 20 9.62 3.12 -0.76
C ASP A 20 8.88 2.22 -1.76
N PHE A 21 7.64 2.54 -2.10
CA PHE A 21 6.85 1.81 -3.09
C PHE A 21 6.95 2.38 -4.52
N ILE A 22 7.46 3.60 -4.69
CA ILE A 22 7.56 4.23 -6.02
C ILE A 22 8.36 3.39 -7.02
N PRO A 23 9.54 2.82 -6.67
CA PRO A 23 10.29 1.99 -7.63
C PRO A 23 9.50 0.76 -8.10
N PHE A 24 8.60 0.24 -7.26
CA PHE A 24 7.70 -0.86 -7.61
C PHE A 24 6.52 -0.39 -8.46
N PHE A 25 6.02 0.82 -8.23
CA PHE A 25 4.95 1.41 -9.04
C PHE A 25 5.43 1.74 -10.45
N GLU A 26 6.64 2.28 -10.58
CA GLU A 26 7.27 2.65 -11.84
C GLU A 26 7.99 1.50 -12.56
N GLU A 27 8.09 0.33 -11.93
CA GLU A 27 8.81 -0.84 -12.47
C GLU A 27 10.31 -0.57 -12.69
N THR A 28 10.89 0.30 -11.86
CA THR A 28 12.30 0.73 -11.85
C THR A 28 13.08 0.17 -10.65
N VAL A 29 12.48 -0.77 -9.90
CA VAL A 29 13.03 -1.34 -8.66
C VAL A 29 14.38 -2.05 -8.87
N THR A 30 15.35 -1.69 -8.03
CA THR A 30 16.65 -2.39 -7.92
C THR A 30 16.60 -3.54 -6.91
N ILE A 31 17.62 -4.41 -6.91
CA ILE A 31 17.70 -5.52 -5.93
C ILE A 31 17.80 -4.94 -4.51
N GLU A 32 18.56 -3.88 -4.33
CA GLU A 32 18.76 -3.21 -3.05
C GLU A 32 17.43 -2.66 -2.53
N GLN A 33 16.68 -1.93 -3.35
CA GLN A 33 15.35 -1.41 -2.99
C GLN A 33 14.32 -2.52 -2.76
N TYR A 34 14.45 -3.66 -3.46
CA TYR A 34 13.60 -4.83 -3.21
C TYR A 34 13.82 -5.39 -1.79
N VAL A 35 15.07 -5.41 -1.31
CA VAL A 35 15.41 -5.88 0.04
C VAL A 35 14.99 -4.85 1.10
N GLU A 36 15.10 -3.56 0.80
CA GLU A 36 14.70 -2.48 1.72
C GLU A 36 13.19 -2.42 1.98
N LEU A 37 12.36 -2.80 0.99
CA LEU A 37 10.91 -2.92 1.19
C LEU A 37 10.55 -4.22 1.92
N ASP A 38 11.02 -4.33 3.17
CA ASP A 38 10.75 -5.47 4.04
C ASP A 38 9.34 -5.44 4.65
N GLU A 39 8.99 -6.50 5.39
CA GLU A 39 7.68 -6.63 6.03
C GLU A 39 7.39 -5.51 7.04
N ALA A 40 8.41 -5.00 7.74
CA ALA A 40 8.24 -3.94 8.74
C ALA A 40 7.92 -2.60 8.05
N VAL A 41 8.61 -2.28 6.95
CA VAL A 41 8.33 -1.10 6.13
C VAL A 41 6.92 -1.20 5.54
N VAL A 42 6.56 -2.33 4.94
CA VAL A 42 5.22 -2.54 4.37
C VAL A 42 4.13 -2.37 5.45
N THR A 43 4.34 -2.97 6.62
CA THR A 43 3.40 -2.87 7.74
C THR A 43 3.24 -1.42 8.20
N TYR A 44 4.34 -0.68 8.33
CA TYR A 44 4.30 0.74 8.71
C TYR A 44 3.44 1.58 7.75
N TYR A 45 3.62 1.43 6.43
CA TYR A 45 2.79 2.17 5.47
C TYR A 45 1.33 1.76 5.55
N LEU A 46 1.02 0.47 5.67
CA LEU A 46 -0.36 -0.01 5.81
C LEU A 46 -1.01 0.54 7.08
N GLU A 47 -0.32 0.56 8.22
CA GLU A 47 -0.81 1.18 9.44
C GLU A 47 -1.14 2.66 9.26
N LYS A 48 -0.28 3.41 8.57
CA LYS A 48 -0.49 4.84 8.31
C LYS A 48 -1.62 5.08 7.33
N TRP A 49 -1.73 4.25 6.28
CA TRP A 49 -2.81 4.34 5.31
C TRP A 49 -4.18 3.95 5.85
N THR A 50 -4.28 3.28 7.01
CA THR A 50 -5.58 3.12 7.70
C THR A 50 -6.26 4.44 8.05
N LYS A 51 -5.54 5.57 7.97
CA LYS A 51 -6.03 6.94 8.23
C LYS A 51 -5.96 7.83 7.00
N GLU A 52 -5.74 7.26 5.82
CA GLU A 52 -5.69 8.01 4.55
C GLU A 52 -7.08 8.54 4.17
N ASP A 53 -7.15 9.64 3.42
CA ASP A 53 -8.44 10.20 3.00
C ASP A 53 -9.13 9.38 1.90
N ASP A 54 -8.36 8.65 1.07
CA ASP A 54 -8.94 7.72 0.10
C ASP A 54 -9.60 6.54 0.83
N ALA A 55 -10.94 6.51 0.81
CA ALA A 55 -11.73 5.51 1.52
C ALA A 55 -11.40 4.07 1.12
N ILE A 56 -11.05 3.83 -0.15
CA ILE A 56 -10.70 2.49 -0.65
C ILE A 56 -9.34 2.06 -0.10
N LEU A 57 -8.33 2.92 -0.20
CA LEU A 57 -6.99 2.64 0.34
C LEU A 57 -7.05 2.45 1.86
N SER A 58 -7.79 3.30 2.56
CA SER A 58 -7.99 3.22 4.00
C SER A 58 -8.68 1.94 4.44
N ASP A 59 -9.75 1.53 3.76
CA ASP A 59 -10.47 0.28 4.06
C ASP A 59 -9.58 -0.94 3.81
N LEU A 60 -8.90 -1.00 2.66
CA LEU A 60 -8.02 -2.11 2.31
C LEU A 60 -6.84 -2.25 3.28
N ALA A 61 -6.23 -1.14 3.68
CA ALA A 61 -5.15 -1.14 4.65
C ALA A 61 -5.65 -1.59 6.04
N SER A 62 -6.80 -1.08 6.48
CA SER A 62 -7.43 -1.46 7.75
C SER A 62 -7.76 -2.95 7.81
N ARG A 63 -8.35 -3.52 6.75
CA ARG A 63 -8.64 -4.96 6.65
C ARG A 63 -7.39 -5.82 6.80
N PHE A 64 -6.30 -5.41 6.15
CA PHE A 64 -5.04 -6.13 6.21
C PHE A 64 -4.46 -6.12 7.63
N ILE A 65 -4.35 -4.93 8.24
CA ILE A 65 -3.81 -4.76 9.59
C ILE A 65 -4.65 -5.50 10.65
N ASN A 66 -5.99 -5.41 10.54
CA ASN A 66 -6.91 -6.02 11.50
C ASN A 66 -7.23 -7.49 11.21
N ARG A 67 -6.63 -8.08 10.17
CA ARG A 67 -6.91 -9.45 9.68
C ARG A 67 -8.39 -9.69 9.34
N ASP A 68 -9.12 -8.65 8.92
CA ASP A 68 -10.50 -8.71 8.46
C ASP A 68 -10.56 -8.90 6.94
N LEU A 69 -10.08 -10.07 6.50
CA LEU A 69 -10.02 -10.41 5.09
C LEU A 69 -11.40 -10.76 4.54
N PHE A 70 -11.64 -10.41 3.27
CA PHE A 70 -12.87 -10.78 2.59
C PHE A 70 -13.10 -12.29 2.68
N LYS A 71 -14.34 -12.67 3.00
CA LYS A 71 -14.73 -14.08 3.05
C LYS A 71 -14.49 -14.69 1.68
N TYR A 72 -13.65 -15.72 1.65
CA TYR A 72 -13.47 -16.54 0.46
C TYR A 72 -14.75 -17.34 0.24
N ILE A 73 -15.45 -17.09 -0.87
CA ILE A 73 -16.55 -17.94 -1.34
C ILE A 73 -15.93 -18.94 -2.30
N SER A 74 -15.82 -20.20 -1.88
CA SER A 74 -15.59 -21.32 -2.78
C SER A 74 -16.90 -21.56 -3.55
N ILE A 75 -16.92 -21.27 -4.85
CA ILE A 75 -17.97 -21.76 -5.76
C ILE A 75 -17.61 -23.19 -6.15
#